data_AF-A0A522UUI3-F1
#
_entry.id   AF-A0A522UUI3-F1
#
_cell.length_a   1.000
_cell.length_b   1.000
_cell.length_c   1.000
_cell.angle_alpha   90.00
_cell.angle_beta   90.00
_cell.angle_gamma   90.00
#
_symmetry.space_group_name_H-M   'P 1'
#
loop_
_entity.id
_entity.type
_entity.pdbx_description
1 polymer ?
#
loop_
_entity_poly.entity_id
_entity_poly.type
_entity_poly.pdbx_seq_one_letter_code
_entity_poly.pdbx_strand_id
1 'polypeptide(L)' 'MKTNLKKVECDPKCGFSIKSHDEKEIIDIAIKHAKKFHDMAITEKDVREMMKDA' A
#
# COMPACT_ATOMS: atom_id res chain seq x y z
N MET A 1 -11.20 -6.30 20.48
CA MET A 1 -9.89 -5.77 20.07
C MET A 1 -10.05 -5.18 18.67
N LYS A 2 -9.95 -3.85 18.51
CA LYS A 2 -9.95 -3.21 17.19
C LYS A 2 -8.56 -3.42 16.59
N THR A 3 -8.34 -4.56 15.93
CA THR A 3 -7.13 -4.75 15.13
C THR A 3 -7.25 -3.79 13.95
N ASN A 4 -6.48 -2.69 14.00
CA ASN A 4 -6.53 -1.61 13.02
C ASN A 4 -5.91 -2.12 11.71
N LEU A 5 -6.73 -2.80 10.91
CA LEU A 5 -6.33 -3.38 9.64
C LEU A 5 -6.21 -2.21 8.66
N LYS A 6 -5.01 -1.98 8.16
CA LYS A 6 -4.75 -0.98 7.13
C LYS A 6 -4.76 -1.64 5.78
N LYS A 7 -5.23 -0.93 4.77
CA LYS A 7 -5.31 -1.38 3.39
C LYS A 7 -4.82 -0.27 2.44
N VAL A 8 -4.07 -0.69 1.42
CA VAL A 8 -3.69 0.13 0.27
C VAL A 8 -4.16 -0.59 -0.98
N GLU A 9 -4.78 0.16 -1.87
CA GLU A 9 -5.24 -0.32 -3.16
C GLU A 9 -4.53 0.48 -4.24
N CYS A 10 -3.92 -0.24 -5.18
CA CYS A 10 -3.37 0.33 -6.39
C CYS A 10 -4.51 0.62 -7.38
N ASP A 11 -4.19 1.26 -8.50
CA ASP A 11 -5.16 1.61 -9.54
C ASP A 11 -6.01 0.39 -9.95
N PRO A 12 -7.33 0.55 -10.16
CA PRO A 12 -8.20 -0.56 -10.56
C PRO A 12 -7.76 -1.26 -11.85
N LYS A 13 -6.98 -0.60 -12.73
CA LYS A 13 -6.37 -1.25 -13.90
C LYS A 13 -5.25 -2.23 -13.51
N CYS A 14 -4.57 -1.98 -12.40
CA CYS A 14 -3.57 -2.87 -11.83
C CYS A 14 -4.21 -4.00 -11.01
N GLY A 15 -5.27 -3.70 -10.26
CA GLY A 15 -5.96 -4.67 -9.40
C GLY A 15 -5.17 -5.14 -8.18
N PHE A 16 -4.00 -4.54 -7.91
CA PHE A 16 -3.19 -4.88 -6.73
C PHE A 16 -3.80 -4.25 -5.48
N SER A 17 -3.99 -5.05 -4.44
CA SER A 17 -4.38 -4.56 -3.12
C SER A 17 -3.62 -5.32 -2.03
N ILE A 18 -3.29 -4.60 -0.96
CA ILE A 18 -2.64 -5.17 0.20
C ILE A 18 -3.32 -4.67 1.46
N LYS A 19 -3.47 -5.56 2.44
CA LYS A 19 -3.97 -5.24 3.78
C LYS A 19 -3.17 -5.96 4.84
N SER A 20 -2.80 -5.27 5.92
CA SER A 20 -2.08 -5.83 7.06
C SER A 20 -2.35 -5.00 8.31
N HIS A 21 -1.99 -5.54 9.47
CA HIS A 21 -1.95 -4.78 10.72
C HIS A 21 -0.62 -4.00 10.86
N ASP A 22 0.40 -4.41 10.10
CA ASP A 22 1.70 -3.72 10.08
C ASP A 22 1.74 -2.68 8.95
N GLU A 23 1.87 -1.41 9.33
CA GLU A 23 1.94 -0.31 8.39
C GLU A 23 3.21 -0.36 7.53
N LYS A 24 4.35 -0.76 8.13
CA LYS A 24 5.63 -0.77 7.42
C LYS A 24 5.66 -1.84 6.33
N GLU A 25 5.08 -3.02 6.58
CA GLU A 25 4.94 -4.07 5.59
C GLU A 25 4.11 -3.59 4.39
N ILE A 26 2.98 -2.93 4.64
CA ILE A 26 2.15 -2.40 3.56
C ILE A 26 2.92 -1.36 2.74
N ILE A 27 3.65 -0.46 3.39
CA ILE A 27 4.45 0.57 2.72
C ILE A 27 5.55 -0.05 1.86
N ASP A 28 6.34 -0.95 2.42
CA ASP A 28 7.44 -1.63 1.70
C ASP A 28 6.92 -2.36 0.47
N ILE A 29 5.82 -3.10 0.62
CA ILE A 29 5.22 -3.87 -0.48
C ILE A 29 4.62 -2.96 -1.54
N ALA A 30 3.95 -1.87 -1.16
CA ALA A 30 3.40 -0.89 -2.10
C ALA A 30 4.50 -0.17 -2.89
N ILE A 31 5.60 0.25 -2.24
CA ILE A 31 6.75 0.89 -2.91
C ILE A 31 7.41 -0.10 -3.87
N LYS A 32 7.65 -1.35 -3.42
CA LYS A 32 8.21 -2.41 -4.28
C LYS A 32 7.30 -2.71 -5.47
N HIS A 33 5.99 -2.72 -5.26
CA HIS A 33 5.01 -2.92 -6.31
C HIS A 33 5.07 -1.78 -7.34
N ALA A 34 5.00 -0.52 -6.90
CA ALA A 34 5.08 0.66 -7.76
C ALA A 34 6.38 0.67 -8.59
N LYS A 35 7.52 0.40 -7.94
CA LYS A 35 8.81 0.37 -8.61
C LYS A 35 8.95 -0.78 -9.61
N LYS A 36 8.43 -1.96 -9.30
CA LYS A 36 8.61 -3.17 -10.13
C LYS A 36 7.60 -3.28 -11.27
N PHE A 37 6.36 -2.84 -11.06
CA PHE A 37 5.26 -3.04 -12.01
C PHE A 37 4.88 -1.76 -12.77
N HIS A 38 5.19 -0.59 -12.22
CA HIS A 38 4.84 0.70 -12.83
C HIS A 38 6.06 1.56 -13.14
N ASP A 39 7.28 1.09 -12.81
CA ASP A 39 8.52 1.87 -12.84
C ASP A 39 8.39 3.23 -12.10
N MET A 40 7.48 3.28 -11.12
CA MET A 40 7.17 4.49 -10.36
C MET A 40 7.95 4.50 -9.04
N ALA A 41 8.64 5.61 -8.79
CA ALA A 41 9.27 5.88 -7.51
C ALA A 41 8.31 6.69 -6.62
N ILE A 42 7.47 5.98 -5.86
CA ILE A 42 6.62 6.60 -4.82
C ILE A 42 7.34 6.58 -3.47
N THR A 43 7.03 7.55 -2.60
CA THR A 43 7.62 7.61 -1.26
C THR A 43 6.74 6.94 -0.22
N GLU A 44 7.29 6.69 0.97
CA GLU A 44 6.51 6.19 2.11
C GLU A 44 5.35 7.12 2.48
N LYS A 45 5.53 8.43 2.28
CA LYS A 45 4.47 9.42 2.53
C LYS A 45 3.31 9.24 1.56
N ASP A 46 3.59 9.08 0.26
CA ASP A 46 2.56 8.82 -0.76
C ASP A 46 1.74 7.58 -0.39
N VAL A 47 2.40 6.48 0.00
CA VAL A 47 1.68 5.26 0.38
C VAL A 47 0.83 5.47 1.63
N ARG A 48 1.32 6.21 2.62
CA ARG A 48 0.55 6.54 3.83
C ARG A 48 -0.68 7.38 3.53
N GLU A 49 -0.61 8.28 2.55
CA GLU A 49 -1.79 9.05 2.10
C GLU A 49 -2.79 8.17 1.34
N MET A 50 -2.33 7.08 0.72
CA MET A 50 -3.18 6.08 0.07
C MET A 50 -3.76 5.04 1.05
N MET A 51 -3.22 4.95 2.27
CA MET A 51 -3.68 4.00 3.29
C MET A 51 -5.06 4.37 3.81
N LYS A 52 -5.91 3.35 3.92
CA LYS A 52 -7.25 3.43 4.52
C LYS A 52 -7.41 2.35 5.56
N ASP A 53 -8.17 2.62 6.60
CA ASP A 53 -8.69 1.59 7.50
C ASP A 53 -9.63 0.65 6.72
N ALA A 54 -9.49 -0.66 6.95
CA ALA A 54 -10.19 -1.73 6.24
C ALA A 54 -11.34 -2.34 7.05
#